data_AF-A0A7Y3C269-F1
#
_entry.id   AF-A0A7Y3C269-F1
#
_cell.length_a   1.000
_cell.length_b   1.000
_cell.length_c   1.000
_cell.angle_alpha   90.00
_cell.angle_beta   90.00
_cell.angle_gamma   90.00
#
_symmetry.space_group_name_H-M   'P 1'
#
loop_
_entity.id
_entity.type
_entity.pdbx_description
1 polymer ?
#
loop_
_entity_poly.entity_id
_entity_poly.type
_entity_poly.pdbx_seq_one_letter_code
_entity_poly.pdbx_strand_id
1 'polypeptide(L)'
;MTILGLAALAVVSQPTEVPAQDSPAQPNPVGALVGAVAGGALGFIGGVHLGATGDCYEICGGIIVGALAGQTLGVPLGAHLGNGGRGNLAATLGISLLSVGVGIAGTHATNSEHFYLLSMVGHVVAVTAAEIKTSPNISVSAGPRFTGGQAGVGVTIRW
;
A
#
# COMPACT_ATOMS: atom_id res chain seq x y z
N MET A 1 19.76 45.41 59.29
CA MET A 1 20.28 44.03 59.10
C MET A 1 19.29 43.33 58.19
N THR A 2 19.63 43.15 56.91
CA THR A 2 18.73 42.61 55.89
C THR A 2 19.49 41.52 55.16
N ILE A 3 19.08 40.26 55.35
CA ILE A 3 19.72 39.08 54.78
C ILE A 3 18.96 38.73 53.50
N LEU A 4 19.54 39.05 52.33
CA LEU A 4 19.06 38.60 51.03
C LEU A 4 19.44 37.13 50.85
N GLY A 5 18.45 36.23 50.95
CA GLY A 5 18.60 34.81 50.69
C GLY A 5 18.55 34.52 49.19
N LEU A 6 19.69 34.16 48.62
CA LEU A 6 19.83 33.70 47.24
C LEU A 6 19.39 32.22 47.15
N ALA A 7 18.13 31.98 46.78
CA ALA A 7 17.64 30.63 46.53
C ALA A 7 18.16 30.13 45.17
N ALA A 8 19.20 29.30 45.21
CA ALA A 8 19.71 28.61 44.03
C ALA A 8 18.71 27.53 43.58
N LEU A 9 17.98 27.79 42.49
CA LEU A 9 17.23 26.76 41.79
C LEU A 9 18.22 25.77 41.15
N ALA A 10 18.41 24.62 41.79
CA ALA A 10 19.05 23.47 41.16
C ALA A 10 18.07 22.91 40.12
N VAL A 11 18.23 23.32 38.86
CA VAL A 11 17.58 22.67 37.72
C VAL A 11 18.16 21.26 37.62
N VAL A 12 17.41 20.26 38.10
CA VAL A 12 17.71 18.85 37.88
C VAL A 12 17.42 18.56 36.41
N SER A 13 18.48 18.44 35.62
CA SER A 13 18.43 17.94 34.25
C SER A 13 18.11 16.45 34.31
N GLN A 14 16.83 16.07 34.24
CA GLN A 14 16.51 14.67 33.98
C GLN A 14 17.01 14.33 32.57
N PRO A 15 17.75 13.22 32.39
CA PRO A 15 18.07 12.74 31.07
C PRO A 15 16.76 12.45 30.35
N THR A 16 16.41 13.29 29.38
CA THR A 16 15.30 13.02 28.49
C THR A 16 15.67 11.74 27.75
N GLU A 17 15.06 10.61 28.14
CA GLU A 17 15.06 9.41 27.31
C GLU A 17 14.47 9.82 25.97
N VAL A 18 15.33 9.94 24.96
CA VAL A 18 14.89 10.12 23.59
C VAL A 18 14.14 8.83 23.25
N PRO A 19 12.82 8.89 22.98
CA PRO A 19 12.07 7.70 22.63
C PRO A 19 12.79 7.05 21.45
N ALA A 20 13.09 5.76 21.59
CA ALA A 20 13.77 4.98 20.56
C ALA A 20 13.04 5.23 19.24
N GLN A 21 13.73 5.87 18.28
CA GLN A 21 13.13 6.11 16.98
C GLN A 21 12.79 4.77 16.35
N ASP A 22 11.51 4.51 16.14
CA ASP A 22 11.06 3.34 15.40
C ASP A 22 11.81 3.31 14.08
N SER A 23 12.58 2.23 13.90
CA SER A 23 13.34 2.04 12.67
C SER A 23 12.36 2.14 11.50
N PRO A 24 12.77 2.78 10.40
CA PRO A 24 12.00 2.85 9.17
C PRO A 24 11.49 1.47 8.83
N ALA A 25 10.20 1.21 9.08
CA ALA A 25 9.70 -0.11 8.79
C ALA A 25 9.85 -0.33 7.27
N GLN A 26 10.30 -1.51 6.89
CA GLN A 26 10.62 -1.79 5.51
C GLN A 26 9.36 -2.22 4.75
N PRO A 27 9.34 -2.14 3.41
CA PRO A 27 8.30 -2.77 2.61
C PRO A 27 8.16 -4.25 3.00
N ASN A 28 6.93 -4.74 3.13
CA ASN A 28 6.65 -6.15 3.43
C ASN A 28 6.18 -6.85 2.15
N PRO A 29 7.09 -7.38 1.32
CA PRO A 29 6.73 -7.97 0.03
C PRO A 29 5.84 -9.21 0.19
N VAL A 30 6.09 -10.01 1.24
CA VAL A 30 5.28 -11.20 1.53
C VAL A 30 3.88 -10.79 1.96
N GLY A 31 3.76 -9.79 2.84
CA GLY A 31 2.48 -9.23 3.25
C GLY A 31 1.69 -8.65 2.07
N ALA A 32 2.36 -7.89 1.20
CA ALA A 32 1.76 -7.35 -0.01
C ALA A 32 1.22 -8.46 -0.94
N LEU A 33 1.99 -9.52 -1.19
CA LEU A 33 1.55 -10.63 -2.03
C LEU A 33 0.37 -11.39 -1.42
N VAL A 34 0.46 -11.76 -0.13
CA VAL A 34 -0.61 -12.47 0.59
C VAL A 34 -1.88 -11.62 0.62
N GLY A 35 -1.73 -10.32 0.90
CA GLY A 35 -2.82 -9.36 0.85
C GLY A 35 -3.44 -9.24 -0.53
N ALA A 36 -2.63 -9.17 -1.59
CA ALA A 36 -3.10 -9.13 -2.98
C ALA A 36 -3.95 -10.35 -3.34
N VAL A 37 -3.49 -11.54 -2.96
CA VAL A 37 -4.19 -12.81 -3.21
C VAL A 37 -5.49 -12.87 -2.41
N ALA A 38 -5.46 -12.58 -1.11
CA ALA A 38 -6.63 -12.62 -0.25
C ALA A 38 -7.67 -11.55 -0.65
N GLY A 39 -7.23 -10.32 -0.89
CA GLY A 39 -8.08 -9.23 -1.36
C GLY A 39 -8.67 -9.52 -2.73
N GLY A 40 -7.88 -10.09 -3.65
CA GLY A 40 -8.37 -10.55 -4.95
C GLY A 40 -9.45 -11.63 -4.84
N ALA A 41 -9.25 -12.62 -3.96
CA ALA A 41 -10.23 -13.68 -3.73
C ALA A 41 -11.54 -13.15 -3.12
N LEU A 42 -11.46 -12.30 -2.09
CA LEU A 42 -12.63 -11.67 -1.48
C LEU A 42 -13.35 -10.73 -2.45
N GLY A 43 -12.60 -9.94 -3.21
CA GLY A 43 -13.12 -9.08 -4.25
C GLY A 43 -13.84 -9.87 -5.33
N PHE A 44 -13.25 -10.97 -5.80
CA PHE A 44 -13.88 -11.87 -6.77
C PHE A 44 -15.21 -12.44 -6.24
N ILE A 45 -15.22 -13.00 -5.02
CA ILE A 45 -16.44 -13.58 -4.41
C ILE A 45 -17.53 -12.51 -4.25
N GLY A 46 -17.17 -11.34 -3.69
CA GLY A 46 -18.11 -10.22 -3.54
C GLY A 46 -18.63 -9.72 -4.88
N GLY A 47 -17.75 -9.62 -5.88
CA GLY A 47 -18.09 -9.22 -7.23
C GLY A 47 -19.05 -10.19 -7.92
N VAL A 48 -18.81 -11.50 -7.81
CA VAL A 48 -19.73 -12.53 -8.30
C VAL A 48 -21.12 -12.36 -7.68
N HIS A 49 -21.20 -12.17 -6.35
CA HIS A 49 -22.48 -11.96 -5.67
C HIS A 49 -23.20 -10.69 -6.13
N LEU A 50 -22.48 -9.58 -6.31
CA LEU A 50 -23.05 -8.34 -6.83
C LEU A 50 -23.46 -8.45 -8.30
N GLY A 51 -22.76 -9.24 -9.09
CA GLY A 51 -23.04 -9.47 -10.51
C GLY A 51 -24.15 -10.49 -10.78
N ALA A 52 -24.54 -11.28 -9.78
CA ALA A 52 -25.54 -12.35 -9.91
C ALA A 52 -27.00 -11.87 -9.81
N THR A 53 -27.26 -10.57 -9.74
CA THR A 53 -28.61 -10.01 -9.53
C THR A 53 -29.48 -9.92 -10.79
N GLY A 54 -29.03 -10.44 -11.93
CA GLY A 54 -29.74 -10.36 -13.23
C GLY A 54 -30.32 -11.70 -13.70
N ASP A 55 -31.35 -11.66 -14.55
CA ASP A 55 -31.94 -12.85 -15.15
C ASP A 55 -30.94 -13.61 -16.03
N CYS A 56 -30.80 -14.93 -15.79
CA CYS A 56 -29.87 -15.82 -16.50
C CYS A 56 -30.18 -16.00 -17.99
N TYR A 57 -31.31 -15.48 -18.49
CA TYR A 57 -31.68 -15.55 -19.91
C TYR A 57 -30.80 -14.68 -20.81
N GLU A 58 -30.17 -13.65 -20.25
CA GLU A 58 -29.21 -12.81 -20.97
C GLU A 58 -27.78 -12.93 -20.47
N ILE A 59 -27.48 -13.50 -19.28
CA ILE A 59 -26.10 -13.33 -18.78
C ILE A 59 -25.63 -14.31 -17.67
N CYS A 60 -24.57 -15.05 -18.00
CA CYS A 60 -23.43 -15.28 -17.11
C CYS A 60 -22.46 -14.07 -17.11
N GLY A 61 -22.64 -13.10 -18.01
CA GLY A 61 -21.72 -11.97 -18.19
C GLY A 61 -21.67 -10.99 -17.01
N GLY A 62 -22.78 -10.75 -16.32
CA GLY A 62 -22.85 -9.96 -15.08
C GLY A 62 -22.03 -10.58 -13.95
N ILE A 63 -22.04 -11.90 -13.81
CA ILE A 63 -21.15 -12.62 -12.89
C ILE A 63 -19.68 -12.38 -13.27
N ILE A 64 -19.33 -12.48 -14.55
CA ILE A 64 -17.96 -12.27 -15.03
C ILE A 64 -17.51 -10.82 -14.83
N VAL A 65 -18.36 -9.85 -15.19
CA VAL A 65 -18.07 -8.41 -15.03
C VAL A 65 -17.97 -8.05 -13.55
N GLY A 66 -18.87 -8.57 -12.71
CA GLY A 66 -18.83 -8.39 -11.27
C GLY A 66 -17.56 -8.96 -10.67
N ALA A 67 -17.22 -10.21 -11.01
CA ALA A 67 -15.98 -10.86 -10.59
C ALA A 67 -14.73 -10.06 -10.99
N LEU A 68 -14.69 -9.58 -12.24
CA LEU A 68 -13.61 -8.73 -12.76
C LEU A 68 -13.50 -7.43 -11.98
N ALA A 69 -14.59 -6.70 -11.82
CA ALA A 69 -14.60 -5.44 -11.09
C ALA A 69 -14.16 -5.65 -9.63
N GLY A 70 -14.69 -6.68 -8.97
CA GLY A 70 -14.33 -7.04 -7.61
C GLY A 70 -12.85 -7.38 -7.47
N GLN A 71 -12.28 -8.18 -8.38
CA GLN A 71 -10.86 -8.50 -8.37
C GLN A 71 -9.97 -7.29 -8.69
N THR A 72 -10.39 -6.43 -9.64
CA THR A 72 -9.69 -5.19 -10.01
C THR A 72 -9.51 -4.26 -8.81
N LEU A 73 -10.49 -4.23 -7.91
CA LEU A 73 -10.39 -3.42 -6.68
C LEU A 73 -9.74 -4.19 -5.53
N GLY A 74 -10.08 -5.48 -5.39
CA GLY A 74 -9.66 -6.32 -4.29
C GLY A 74 -8.15 -6.60 -4.26
N VAL A 75 -7.53 -6.84 -5.41
CA VAL A 75 -6.08 -7.12 -5.50
C VAL A 75 -5.24 -5.91 -5.04
N PRO A 76 -5.38 -4.70 -5.60
CA PRO A 76 -4.58 -3.54 -5.16
C PRO A 76 -4.89 -3.12 -3.73
N LEU A 77 -6.16 -3.15 -3.31
CA LEU A 77 -6.51 -2.84 -1.92
C LEU A 77 -5.90 -3.86 -0.95
N GLY A 78 -6.00 -5.15 -1.27
CA GLY A 78 -5.41 -6.22 -0.48
C GLY A 78 -3.89 -6.10 -0.41
N ALA A 79 -3.23 -5.80 -1.53
CA ALA A 79 -1.79 -5.58 -1.58
C ALA A 79 -1.36 -4.42 -0.68
N HIS A 80 -2.08 -3.30 -0.78
CA HIS A 80 -1.83 -2.10 0.01
C HIS A 80 -2.00 -2.36 1.51
N LEU A 81 -3.09 -3.00 1.91
CA LEU A 81 -3.35 -3.36 3.32
C LEU A 81 -2.35 -4.39 3.83
N GLY A 82 -2.01 -5.39 3.03
CA GLY A 82 -1.00 -6.41 3.37
C GLY A 82 0.42 -5.85 3.50
N ASN A 83 0.70 -4.76 2.78
CA ASN A 83 1.92 -3.98 2.93
C ASN A 83 1.83 -2.93 4.06
N GLY A 84 0.80 -2.98 4.90
CA GLY A 84 0.62 -2.05 6.02
C GLY A 84 0.29 -0.62 5.60
N GLY A 85 -0.43 -0.43 4.49
CA GLY A 85 -0.80 0.87 3.94
C GLY A 85 0.36 1.63 3.28
N ARG A 86 1.41 0.90 2.90
CA ARG A 86 2.62 1.47 2.26
C ARG A 86 2.54 1.27 0.76
N GLY A 87 2.95 2.29 0.01
CA GLY A 87 2.88 2.28 -1.46
C GLY A 87 1.93 3.34 -1.96
N ASN A 88 1.70 3.35 -3.28
CA ASN A 88 0.78 4.28 -3.91
C ASN A 88 -0.42 3.52 -4.48
N LEU A 89 -1.51 3.50 -3.70
CA LEU A 89 -2.76 2.83 -4.06
C LEU A 89 -3.32 3.32 -5.41
N ALA A 90 -3.18 4.62 -5.72
CA ALA A 90 -3.66 5.16 -7.00
C ALA A 90 -2.85 4.60 -8.18
N ALA A 91 -1.53 4.45 -8.02
CA ALA A 91 -0.68 3.84 -9.04
C ALA A 91 -1.00 2.34 -9.23
N THR A 92 -1.22 1.60 -8.14
CA THR A 92 -1.59 0.17 -8.23
C THR A 92 -2.99 -0.05 -8.80
N LEU A 93 -3.95 0.82 -8.50
CA LEU A 93 -5.26 0.83 -9.18
C LEU A 93 -5.12 1.10 -10.68
N GLY A 94 -4.28 2.05 -11.08
CA GLY A 94 -4.00 2.31 -12.50
C GLY A 94 -3.43 1.09 -13.21
N ILE A 95 -2.47 0.40 -12.59
CA ILE A 95 -1.90 -0.85 -13.12
C ILE A 95 -2.93 -1.97 -13.17
N SER A 96 -3.82 -2.05 -12.18
CA SER A 96 -4.90 -3.04 -12.16
C SER A 96 -5.85 -2.87 -13.35
N LEU A 97 -6.31 -1.63 -13.59
CA LEU A 97 -7.16 -1.30 -14.73
C LEU A 97 -6.48 -1.61 -16.07
N LEU A 98 -5.20 -1.25 -16.22
CA LEU A 98 -4.42 -1.55 -17.42
C LEU A 98 -4.27 -3.06 -17.63
N SER A 99 -3.98 -3.82 -16.56
CA SER A 99 -3.78 -5.27 -16.63
C SER A 99 -5.05 -6.00 -17.06
N VAL A 100 -6.20 -5.58 -16.53
CA VAL A 100 -7.51 -6.10 -16.93
C VAL A 100 -7.84 -5.73 -18.38
N GLY A 101 -7.59 -4.48 -18.78
CA GLY A 101 -7.75 -4.03 -20.16
C GLY A 101 -6.91 -4.84 -21.16
N VAL A 102 -5.65 -5.11 -20.82
CA VAL A 102 -4.75 -5.97 -21.63
C VAL A 102 -5.27 -7.40 -21.70
N GLY A 103 -5.79 -7.95 -20.59
CA GLY A 103 -6.39 -9.29 -20.58
C GLY A 103 -7.60 -9.40 -21.50
N ILE A 104 -8.51 -8.44 -21.45
CA ILE A 104 -9.70 -8.39 -22.31
C ILE A 104 -9.29 -8.23 -23.78
N ALA A 105 -8.43 -7.24 -24.08
CA ALA A 105 -7.97 -6.98 -25.43
C ALA A 105 -7.20 -8.17 -26.03
N GLY A 106 -6.33 -8.81 -25.24
CA GLY A 106 -5.55 -9.97 -25.65
C GLY A 106 -6.43 -11.20 -25.90
N THR A 107 -7.42 -11.45 -25.05
CA THR A 107 -8.40 -12.53 -25.24
C THR A 107 -9.18 -12.34 -26.54
N HIS A 108 -9.68 -11.11 -26.78
CA HIS A 108 -10.41 -10.79 -28.00
C HIS A 108 -9.54 -10.89 -29.27
N ALA A 109 -8.28 -10.43 -29.20
CA ALA A 109 -7.37 -10.46 -30.35
C ALA A 109 -6.94 -11.90 -30.72
N THR A 110 -6.88 -12.81 -29.75
CA THR A 110 -6.34 -14.17 -29.95
C THR A 110 -7.40 -15.27 -29.97
N ASN A 111 -8.66 -14.95 -29.61
CA ASN A 111 -9.73 -15.93 -29.38
C ASN A 111 -9.32 -17.06 -28.41
N SER A 112 -8.42 -16.76 -27.45
CA SER A 112 -7.88 -17.74 -26.50
C SER A 112 -8.20 -17.35 -25.06
N GLU A 113 -8.93 -18.22 -24.37
CA GLU A 113 -9.26 -18.04 -22.95
C GLU A 113 -8.01 -18.09 -22.04
N HIS A 114 -6.93 -18.71 -22.50
CA HIS A 114 -5.67 -18.78 -21.76
C HIS A 114 -5.04 -17.39 -21.55
N PHE A 115 -5.27 -16.45 -22.48
CA PHE A 115 -4.77 -15.09 -22.35
C PHE A 115 -5.36 -14.38 -21.12
N TYR A 116 -6.63 -14.66 -20.85
CA TYR A 116 -7.31 -14.13 -19.68
C TYR A 116 -6.69 -14.67 -18.38
N LEU A 117 -6.46 -15.98 -18.27
CA LEU A 117 -5.84 -16.59 -17.10
C LEU A 117 -4.42 -16.06 -16.86
N LEU A 118 -3.62 -15.95 -17.93
CA LEU A 118 -2.27 -15.37 -17.85
C LEU A 118 -2.32 -13.91 -17.41
N SER A 119 -3.29 -13.13 -17.89
CA SER A 119 -3.46 -11.74 -17.48
C SER A 119 -3.82 -11.61 -16.00
N MET A 120 -4.59 -12.53 -15.44
CA MET A 120 -4.95 -12.52 -14.01
C MET A 120 -3.74 -12.82 -13.12
N VAL A 121 -2.90 -13.78 -13.50
CA VAL A 121 -1.64 -14.05 -12.79
C VAL A 121 -0.70 -12.85 -12.92
N GLY A 122 -0.55 -12.31 -14.14
CA GLY A 122 0.25 -11.13 -14.41
C GLY A 122 -0.21 -9.89 -13.63
N HIS A 123 -1.53 -9.72 -13.47
CA HIS A 123 -2.14 -8.63 -12.71
C HIS A 123 -1.71 -8.67 -11.24
N VAL A 124 -1.82 -9.82 -10.56
CA VAL A 124 -1.40 -9.94 -9.15
C VAL A 124 0.09 -9.61 -8.98
N VAL A 125 0.92 -10.12 -9.88
CA VAL A 125 2.38 -9.86 -9.87
C VAL A 125 2.67 -8.38 -10.11
N ALA A 126 2.05 -7.78 -11.13
CA ALA A 126 2.27 -6.38 -11.50
C ALA A 126 1.85 -5.41 -10.39
N VAL A 127 0.69 -5.65 -9.76
CA VAL A 127 0.21 -4.85 -8.63
C VAL A 127 1.13 -5.01 -7.42
N THR A 128 1.51 -6.24 -7.06
CA THR A 128 2.42 -6.47 -5.94
C THR A 128 3.78 -5.80 -6.16
N ALA A 129 4.35 -5.94 -7.36
CA ALA A 129 5.63 -5.33 -7.72
C ALA A 129 5.56 -3.79 -7.70
N ALA A 130 4.48 -3.21 -8.19
CA ALA A 130 4.28 -1.77 -8.15
C ALA A 130 4.07 -1.24 -6.74
N GLU A 131 3.35 -1.97 -5.89
CA GLU A 131 3.17 -1.61 -4.48
C GLU A 131 4.51 -1.59 -3.74
N ILE A 132 5.33 -2.65 -3.93
CA ILE A 132 6.68 -2.73 -3.35
C ILE A 132 7.56 -1.59 -3.87
N LYS A 133 7.55 -1.33 -5.18
CA LYS A 133 8.40 -0.31 -5.81
C LYS A 133 8.01 1.11 -5.41
N THR A 134 6.72 1.37 -5.18
CA THR A 134 6.21 2.69 -4.78
C THR A 134 6.21 2.90 -3.26
N SER A 135 6.58 1.86 -2.49
CA SER A 135 6.70 1.97 -1.03
C SER A 135 7.88 2.86 -0.66
N PRO A 136 7.66 3.99 0.03
CA PRO A 136 8.75 4.90 0.36
C PRO A 136 9.66 4.29 1.43
N ASN A 137 10.97 4.33 1.22
CA ASN A 137 11.97 4.05 2.24
C ASN A 137 12.18 5.32 3.09
N ILE A 138 11.25 5.59 4.00
CA ILE A 138 11.31 6.79 4.84
C ILE A 138 12.28 6.55 6.01
N SER A 139 13.56 6.88 5.83
CA SER A 139 14.48 6.98 6.95
C SER A 139 14.34 8.31 7.69
N VAL A 140 13.49 8.37 8.72
CA VAL A 140 13.48 9.52 9.65
C VAL A 140 14.67 9.37 10.59
N SER A 141 15.85 9.84 10.19
CA SER A 141 16.96 9.99 11.11
C SER A 141 16.80 11.32 11.83
N ALA A 142 16.36 11.31 13.10
CA ALA A 142 16.35 12.52 13.93
C ALA A 142 17.77 12.71 14.48
N GLY A 143 18.70 13.08 13.60
CA GLY A 143 20.02 13.56 14.02
C GLY A 143 19.96 15.07 14.28
N PRO A 144 20.55 15.59 15.36
CA PRO A 144 20.72 17.03 15.51
C PRO A 144 21.64 17.53 14.38
N ARG A 145 21.09 18.28 13.41
CA ARG A 145 21.90 19.04 12.47
C ARG A 145 22.34 20.32 13.16
N PHE A 146 23.54 20.31 13.73
CA PHE A 146 24.20 21.53 14.17
C PHE A 146 24.82 22.25 12.96
N THR A 147 23.99 22.95 12.18
CA THR A 147 24.48 23.87 11.16
C THR A 147 24.19 25.29 11.62
N GLY A 148 25.20 25.99 12.14
CA GLY A 148 25.09 27.43 12.46
C GLY A 148 24.34 27.81 13.75
N GLY A 149 24.25 26.92 14.74
CA GLY A 149 23.68 27.27 16.06
C GLY A 149 22.15 27.17 16.17
N GLN A 150 21.46 26.63 15.16
CA GLN A 150 20.04 26.28 15.25
C GLN A 150 19.89 24.76 15.31
N ALA A 151 19.28 24.26 16.37
CA ALA A 151 18.92 22.85 16.49
C ALA A 151 17.69 22.57 15.61
N GLY A 152 17.90 21.98 14.43
CA GLY A 152 16.82 21.57 13.52
C GLY A 152 16.72 20.05 13.42
N VAL A 153 15.49 19.52 13.40
CA VAL A 153 15.21 18.11 13.05
C VAL A 153 15.27 17.98 11.53
N GLY A 154 16.29 17.32 11.02
CA GLY A 154 16.44 17.07 9.58
C GLY A 154 15.65 15.84 9.14
N VAL A 155 14.45 16.00 8.58
CA VAL A 155 13.76 14.90 7.89
C VAL A 155 14.41 14.72 6.51
N THR A 156 15.05 13.57 6.27
CA THR A 156 15.58 13.22 4.95
C THR A 156 14.65 12.21 4.31
N ILE A 157 13.95 12.61 3.24
CA ILE A 157 13.14 11.70 2.44
C ILE A 157 14.01 11.26 1.26
N ARG A 158 14.21 9.94 1.10
CA ARG A 158 14.87 9.35 -0.07
C ARG A 158 13.81 8.63 -0.91
N TRP A 159 13.75 9.00 -2.18
CA TRP A 159 12.95 8.38 -3.24
C TRP A 159 13.88 7.72 -4.25
#